data_AF-S9QRA1-F1
#
_entry.id   AF-S9QRA1-F1
#
_cell.length_a   1.000
_cell.length_b   1.000
_cell.length_c   1.000
_cell.angle_alpha   90.00
_cell.angle_beta   90.00
_cell.angle_gamma   90.00
#
_symmetry.space_group_name_H-M   'P 1'
#
loop_
_entity.id
_entity.type
_entity.pdbx_description
1 polymer ?
#
loop_
_entity_poly.entity_id
_entity_poly.type
_entity_poly.pdbx_seq_one_letter_code
_entity_poly.pdbx_strand_id
1 'polypeptide(L)'
;MLRMRLTDLYDMRDLDDDEEMLFHAVSDDALEFDFEVRTMPAGQITTVKTALGDLTVVEAMEALAEDWQHELIAFKRENFDEDRVVILEDDRIIDGNHHLVAAHLEGRDLRYIQLTDAPEPAPPRP
;
A
#
# COMPACT_ATOMS: atom_id res chain seq x y z
N MET A 1 -10.72 -5.08 16.30
CA MET A 1 -9.70 -4.49 15.41
C MET A 1 -8.74 -5.61 15.07
N LEU A 2 -8.59 -5.92 13.78
CA LEU A 2 -7.63 -6.92 13.31
C LEU A 2 -6.24 -6.28 13.37
N ARG A 3 -5.24 -7.04 13.82
CA ARG A 3 -3.84 -6.60 13.83
C ARG A 3 -3.00 -7.56 13.01
N MET A 4 -2.01 -7.02 12.32
CA MET A 4 -1.09 -7.76 11.46
C MET A 4 0.31 -7.14 11.51
N ARG A 5 1.33 -7.98 11.33
CA ARG A 5 2.71 -7.56 11.08
C ARG A 5 2.99 -7.54 9.59
N LEU A 6 4.03 -6.82 9.17
CA LEU A 6 4.49 -6.87 7.78
C LEU A 6 4.88 -8.29 7.36
N THR A 7 5.45 -9.06 8.28
CA THR A 7 5.82 -10.47 8.06
C THR A 7 4.63 -11.43 7.96
N ASP A 8 3.41 -10.98 8.27
CA ASP A 8 2.18 -11.74 7.96
C ASP A 8 1.74 -11.53 6.50
N LEU A 9 2.18 -10.44 5.86
CA LEU A 9 1.78 -10.02 4.51
C LEU A 9 2.83 -10.33 3.45
N TYR A 10 4.10 -10.26 3.83
CA TYR A 10 5.26 -10.41 2.94
C TYR A 10 6.22 -11.44 3.51
N ASP A 11 6.95 -12.11 2.63
CA ASP A 11 8.10 -12.88 3.08
C ASP A 11 9.31 -11.97 3.34
N MET A 12 10.26 -12.44 4.13
CA MET A 12 11.45 -11.64 4.47
C MET A 12 12.30 -11.25 3.25
N ARG A 13 12.21 -11.99 2.14
CA ARG A 13 12.98 -11.68 0.94
C ARG A 13 12.39 -10.46 0.23
N ASP A 14 11.06 -10.37 0.19
CA ASP A 14 10.36 -9.19 -0.34
C ASP A 14 10.65 -7.94 0.52
N LEU A 15 10.81 -8.14 1.83
CA LEU A 15 11.12 -7.05 2.78
C LEU A 15 12.60 -6.65 2.82
N ASP A 16 13.50 -7.50 2.34
CA ASP A 16 14.96 -7.27 2.25
C ASP A 16 15.42 -6.93 0.80
N ASP A 17 14.49 -6.75 -0.14
CA ASP A 17 14.78 -6.45 -1.54
C ASP A 17 14.91 -4.93 -1.79
N ASP A 18 16.13 -4.46 -2.06
CA ASP A 18 16.41 -3.04 -2.27
C ASP A 18 15.87 -2.48 -3.59
N GLU A 19 15.34 -3.33 -4.48
CA GLU A 19 14.57 -2.91 -5.65
C GLU A 19 13.12 -2.53 -5.29
N GLU A 20 12.58 -3.07 -4.19
CA GLU A 20 11.21 -2.83 -3.76
C GLU A 20 11.08 -1.55 -2.94
N MET A 21 10.00 -0.80 -3.21
CA MET A 21 9.78 0.47 -2.51
C MET A 21 9.49 0.28 -1.02
N LEU A 22 8.91 -0.86 -0.69
CA LEU A 22 8.59 -1.24 0.68
C LEU A 22 9.87 -1.35 1.54
N PHE A 23 10.97 -1.87 0.98
CA PHE A 23 12.26 -1.94 1.67
C PHE A 23 12.73 -0.56 2.15
N HIS A 24 12.60 0.46 1.31
CA HIS A 24 13.04 1.83 1.64
C HIS A 24 12.12 2.56 2.61
N ALA A 25 10.87 2.11 2.74
CA ALA A 25 9.86 2.71 3.61
C ALA A 25 9.78 2.03 4.99
N VAL A 26 10.27 0.80 5.13
CA VAL A 26 10.13 0.01 6.35
C VAL A 26 11.36 0.15 7.24
N SER A 27 11.13 0.50 8.51
CA SER A 27 12.15 0.49 9.56
C SER A 27 12.19 -0.85 10.31
N ASP A 28 13.28 -1.13 11.03
CA ASP A 28 13.37 -2.31 11.90
C ASP A 28 12.23 -2.35 12.93
N ASP A 29 11.86 -1.20 13.49
CA ASP A 29 10.75 -1.08 14.43
C ASP A 29 9.40 -1.39 13.76
N ALA A 30 9.22 -1.01 12.49
CA ALA A 30 8.03 -1.32 11.71
C ALA A 30 7.91 -2.84 11.41
N LEU A 31 9.01 -3.56 11.23
CA LEU A 31 8.98 -5.02 11.01
C LEU A 31 8.41 -5.79 12.21
N GLU A 32 8.66 -5.30 13.43
CA GLU A 32 8.17 -5.92 14.67
C GLU A 32 6.80 -5.38 15.14
N PHE A 33 6.31 -4.31 14.52
CA PHE A 33 5.11 -3.60 14.94
C PHE A 33 3.80 -4.32 14.55
N ASP A 34 2.84 -4.36 15.47
CA ASP A 34 1.50 -4.91 15.23
C ASP A 34 0.55 -3.80 14.71
N PHE A 35 0.50 -3.63 13.40
CA PHE A 35 -0.34 -2.62 12.73
C PHE A 35 -1.83 -2.92 12.88
N GLU A 36 -2.63 -1.86 13.03
CA GLU A 36 -4.08 -1.98 12.91
C GLU A 36 -4.49 -2.05 11.43
N VAL A 37 -5.21 -3.10 11.04
CA VAL A 37 -5.82 -3.17 9.72
C VAL A 37 -7.09 -2.34 9.73
N ARG A 38 -7.10 -1.30 8.90
CA ARG A 38 -8.20 -0.34 8.75
C ARG A 38 -8.90 -0.55 7.41
N THR A 39 -10.14 -0.09 7.31
CA THR A 39 -10.89 -0.09 6.05
C THR A 39 -10.92 1.32 5.48
N MET A 40 -10.49 1.46 4.22
CA MET A 40 -10.65 2.65 3.41
C MET A 40 -11.93 2.53 2.59
N PRO A 41 -12.91 3.43 2.77
CA PRO A 41 -14.09 3.48 1.92
C PRO A 41 -13.72 3.79 0.47
N ALA A 42 -14.45 3.21 -0.48
CA ALA A 42 -14.20 3.41 -1.93
C ALA A 42 -14.07 4.90 -2.34
N GLY A 43 -14.87 5.77 -1.72
CA GLY A 43 -14.87 7.22 -2.00
C GLY A 43 -13.62 7.97 -1.52
N GLN A 44 -12.78 7.36 -0.67
CA GLN A 44 -11.51 7.94 -0.22
C GLN A 44 -10.32 7.52 -1.08
N ILE A 45 -10.47 6.48 -1.91
CA ILE A 45 -9.37 5.93 -2.71
C ILE A 45 -8.78 6.97 -3.67
N THR A 46 -9.62 7.86 -4.21
CA THR A 46 -9.19 8.90 -5.16
C THR A 46 -8.28 9.96 -4.55
N THR A 47 -8.11 10.00 -3.24
CA THR A 47 -7.19 10.95 -2.57
C THR A 47 -5.82 10.36 -2.30
N VAL A 48 -5.62 9.06 -2.53
CA VAL A 48 -4.35 8.39 -2.26
C VAL A 48 -3.33 8.76 -3.34
N LYS A 49 -2.17 9.20 -2.92
CA LYS A 49 -1.05 9.62 -3.77
C LYS A 49 -0.14 8.47 -4.14
N THR A 50 0.54 8.61 -5.27
CA THR A 50 1.73 7.82 -5.56
C THR A 50 2.77 8.00 -4.45
N ALA A 51 3.72 7.09 -4.33
CA ALA A 51 4.80 7.23 -3.35
C ALA A 51 5.66 8.49 -3.54
N LEU A 52 5.76 8.99 -4.77
CA LEU A 52 6.43 10.27 -5.06
C LEU A 52 5.64 11.47 -4.52
N GLY A 53 4.33 11.33 -4.33
CA GLY A 53 3.46 12.33 -3.71
C GLY A 53 3.03 13.47 -4.64
N ASP A 54 3.30 13.37 -5.95
CA ASP A 54 3.05 14.39 -6.96
C ASP A 54 1.66 14.27 -7.62
N LEU A 55 1.16 13.04 -7.77
CA LEU A 55 -0.14 12.71 -8.34
C LEU A 55 -0.91 11.75 -7.44
N THR A 56 -2.23 11.69 -7.61
CA THR A 56 -3.01 10.55 -7.08
C THR A 56 -2.70 9.29 -7.89
N VAL A 57 -2.85 8.12 -7.27
CA VAL A 57 -2.61 6.83 -7.96
C VAL A 57 -3.54 6.67 -9.15
N VAL A 58 -4.79 7.14 -9.01
CA VAL A 58 -5.79 7.11 -10.10
C VAL A 58 -5.34 8.00 -11.25
N GLU A 59 -4.95 9.25 -10.99
CA GLU A 59 -4.45 10.16 -12.03
C GLU A 59 -3.19 9.61 -12.72
N ALA A 60 -2.25 9.05 -11.95
CA ALA A 60 -1.05 8.45 -12.50
C ALA A 60 -1.37 7.24 -13.41
N MET A 61 -2.33 6.40 -13.00
CA MET A 61 -2.75 5.25 -13.79
C MET A 61 -3.50 5.65 -15.07
N GLU A 62 -4.25 6.74 -15.06
CA GLU A 62 -4.92 7.26 -16.26
C GLU A 62 -3.94 7.90 -17.24
N ALA A 63 -2.89 8.58 -16.74
CA ALA A 63 -2.00 9.38 -17.56
C ALA A 63 -0.72 8.65 -18.02
N LEU A 64 -0.21 7.71 -17.23
CA LEU A 64 1.15 7.20 -17.35
C LEU A 64 1.24 5.67 -17.42
N ALA A 65 0.12 4.95 -17.27
CA ALA A 65 0.15 3.50 -17.23
C ALA A 65 0.52 2.87 -18.57
N GLU A 66 1.31 1.80 -18.49
CA GLU A 66 1.59 0.94 -19.63
C GLU A 66 0.49 -0.10 -19.81
N ASP A 67 0.32 -0.63 -21.02
CA ASP A 67 -0.74 -1.58 -21.38
C ASP A 67 -0.82 -2.79 -20.41
N TRP A 68 0.33 -3.33 -19.99
CA TRP A 68 0.39 -4.46 -19.06
C TRP A 68 -0.18 -4.12 -17.67
N GLN A 69 -0.11 -2.86 -17.23
CA GLN A 69 -0.70 -2.43 -15.97
C GLN A 69 -2.23 -2.39 -16.06
N HIS A 70 -2.77 -1.98 -17.21
CA HIS A 70 -4.20 -2.05 -17.47
C HIS A 70 -4.72 -3.50 -17.49
N GLU A 71 -3.97 -4.41 -18.13
CA GLU A 71 -4.29 -5.84 -18.12
C GLU A 71 -4.27 -6.41 -16.69
N LEU A 72 -3.25 -6.06 -15.90
CA LEU A 72 -3.14 -6.47 -14.50
C LEU A 72 -4.31 -5.96 -13.64
N ILE A 73 -4.72 -4.70 -13.83
CA ILE A 73 -5.87 -4.12 -13.14
C ILE A 73 -7.14 -4.84 -13.56
N ALA A 74 -7.36 -5.07 -14.85
CA ALA A 74 -8.54 -5.81 -15.34
C ALA A 74 -8.62 -7.20 -14.70
N PHE A 75 -7.50 -7.93 -14.67
CA PHE A 75 -7.41 -9.21 -13.99
C PHE A 75 -7.75 -9.11 -12.49
N LYS A 76 -7.22 -8.10 -11.79
CA LYS A 76 -7.50 -7.86 -10.36
C LYS A 76 -8.94 -7.45 -10.09
N ARG A 77 -9.63 -6.80 -11.03
CA ARG A 77 -11.06 -6.47 -10.92
C ARG A 77 -11.91 -7.73 -10.99
N GLU A 78 -11.60 -8.62 -11.93
CA GLU A 78 -12.29 -9.91 -12.08
C GLU A 78 -12.01 -10.87 -10.92
N ASN A 79 -10.82 -10.79 -10.33
CA ASN A 79 -10.33 -11.65 -9.25
C ASN A 79 -10.03 -10.83 -7.99
N PHE A 80 -10.97 -9.97 -7.59
CA PHE A 80 -10.75 -9.04 -6.49
C PHE A 80 -10.57 -9.78 -5.16
N ASP A 81 -9.42 -9.61 -4.54
CA ASP A 81 -9.09 -10.15 -3.22
C ASP A 81 -9.53 -9.19 -2.11
N GLU A 82 -10.65 -9.51 -1.43
CA GLU A 82 -11.20 -8.69 -0.34
C GLU A 82 -10.36 -8.71 0.95
N ASP A 83 -9.43 -9.65 1.05
CA ASP A 83 -8.54 -9.79 2.20
C ASP A 83 -7.17 -9.13 1.96
N ARG A 84 -6.86 -8.70 0.73
CA ARG A 84 -5.63 -7.98 0.42
C ARG A 84 -5.54 -6.69 1.23
N VAL A 85 -4.42 -6.54 1.91
CA VAL A 85 -4.03 -5.33 2.64
C VAL A 85 -3.05 -4.55 1.77
N VAL A 86 -3.28 -3.25 1.59
CA VAL A 86 -2.31 -2.32 0.97
C VAL A 86 -1.55 -1.54 2.03
N ILE A 87 -0.40 -1.01 1.65
CA ILE A 87 0.52 -0.33 2.58
C ILE A 87 0.53 1.15 2.27
N LEU A 88 0.24 1.98 3.27
CA LEU A 88 0.28 3.43 3.16
C LEU A 88 1.33 4.05 4.09
N GLU A 89 1.86 5.19 3.67
CA GLU A 89 2.61 6.13 4.48
C GLU A 89 2.01 7.53 4.28
N ASP A 90 1.49 8.13 5.34
CA ASP A 90 0.57 9.26 5.31
C ASP A 90 -0.57 9.11 4.28
N ASP A 91 -0.56 9.96 3.24
CA ASP A 91 -1.52 9.95 2.14
C ASP A 91 -1.00 9.23 0.88
N ARG A 92 0.13 8.52 0.99
CA ARG A 92 0.84 7.89 -0.13
C ARG A 92 0.75 6.38 -0.04
N ILE A 93 0.60 5.72 -1.18
CA ILE A 93 0.72 4.27 -1.26
C ILE A 93 2.18 3.85 -1.45
N ILE A 94 2.59 2.86 -0.66
CA ILE A 94 3.90 2.22 -0.74
C ILE A 94 3.81 0.92 -1.52
N ASP A 95 2.81 0.08 -1.22
CA ASP A 95 2.52 -1.13 -1.99
C ASP A 95 1.01 -1.32 -2.19
N GLY A 96 0.63 -1.88 -3.35
CA GLY A 96 -0.75 -2.24 -3.68
C GLY A 96 -1.43 -1.38 -4.74
N ASN A 97 -0.69 -0.56 -5.49
CA ASN A 97 -1.20 0.38 -6.50
C ASN A 97 -2.32 -0.18 -7.40
N HIS A 98 -2.06 -1.31 -8.07
CA HIS A 98 -3.05 -1.89 -9.00
C HIS A 98 -4.29 -2.43 -8.28
N HIS A 99 -4.14 -2.92 -7.05
CA HIS A 99 -5.27 -3.40 -6.26
C HIS A 99 -6.14 -2.22 -5.77
N LEU A 100 -5.51 -1.11 -5.38
CA LEU A 100 -6.18 0.14 -5.05
C LEU A 100 -6.99 0.67 -6.24
N VAL A 101 -6.40 0.71 -7.44
CA VAL A 101 -7.14 1.14 -8.64
C VAL A 101 -8.27 0.17 -8.99
N ALA A 102 -8.06 -1.14 -8.86
CA ALA A 102 -9.12 -2.12 -9.07
C ALA A 102 -10.30 -1.90 -8.10
N ALA A 103 -10.02 -1.63 -6.82
CA ALA A 103 -11.05 -1.32 -5.82
C ALA A 103 -11.82 -0.05 -6.17
N HIS A 104 -11.12 1.00 -6.61
CA HIS A 104 -11.73 2.25 -7.06
C HIS A 104 -12.72 2.02 -8.22
N LEU A 105 -12.28 1.30 -9.26
CA LEU A 105 -13.08 1.05 -10.46
C LEU A 105 -14.32 0.19 -10.18
N GLU A 106 -14.25 -0.69 -9.18
CA GLU A 106 -15.38 -1.53 -8.74
C GLU A 106 -16.23 -0.90 -7.63
N GLY A 107 -15.86 0.30 -7.13
CA GLY A 107 -16.54 0.95 -6.02
C GLY A 107 -16.48 0.15 -4.72
N ARG A 108 -15.37 -0.56 -4.50
CA ARG A 108 -15.14 -1.44 -3.35
C ARG A 108 -14.30 -0.75 -2.28
N ASP A 109 -14.60 -1.09 -1.04
CA ASP A 109 -13.76 -0.73 0.10
C ASP A 109 -12.50 -1.60 0.10
N LEU A 110 -11.45 -1.09 0.74
CA LEU A 110 -10.13 -1.71 0.72
C LEU A 110 -9.51 -1.74 2.11
N ARG A 111 -8.72 -2.78 2.42
CA ARG A 111 -8.01 -2.87 3.70
C ARG A 111 -6.61 -2.28 3.59
N TYR A 112 -6.18 -1.54 4.58
CA TYR A 112 -4.84 -0.97 4.61
C TYR A 112 -4.23 -0.98 6.01
N ILE A 113 -2.91 -0.88 6.06
CA ILE A 113 -2.16 -0.50 7.25
C ILE A 113 -1.40 0.80 6.99
N GLN A 114 -1.06 1.48 8.09
CA GLN A 114 -0.39 2.77 8.06
C GLN A 114 1.02 2.64 8.66
N LEU A 115 2.06 2.77 7.83
CA LEU A 115 3.45 2.64 8.29
C LEU A 115 3.82 3.66 9.36
N THR A 116 3.28 4.88 9.28
CA THR A 116 3.49 5.94 10.28
C THR A 116 2.85 5.65 11.65
N ASP A 117 2.10 4.56 11.79
CA ASP A 117 1.67 4.09 13.11
C ASP A 117 2.83 3.45 13.89
N ALA A 118 3.83 2.91 13.20
CA ALA A 118 5.01 2.36 13.84
C ALA A 118 5.86 3.50 14.44
N PRO A 119 6.44 3.31 15.63
CA PRO A 119 7.34 4.29 16.22
C PRO A 119 8.57 4.47 15.34
N GLU A 120 8.96 5.71 15.05
CA GLU A 120 10.26 5.98 14.43
C GLU A 120 11.39 5.57 15.39
N PRO A 121 12.51 5.00 14.88
CA PRO A 121 13.67 4.76 15.70
C PRO A 121 14.13 6.08 16.31
N ALA A 122 14.33 6.10 17.63
CA ALA A 122 14.81 7.28 18.31
C ALA A 122 16.10 7.78 17.61
N PRO A 123 16.21 9.08 17.27
CA PRO A 123 17.42 9.58 16.62
C PRO A 123 18.63 9.25 17.51
N PRO A 124 19.78 8.91 16.92
CA PRO A 124 20.99 8.64 17.69
C PRO A 124 21.25 9.82 18.62
N ARG A 125 21.42 9.54 19.91
CA ARG A 125 21.76 10.60 20.89
C ARG A 125 23.08 11.25 20.43
N PRO A 126 23.17 12.60 20.48
CA PRO A 126 24.37 13.32 20.06
C PRO A 126 25.61 12.94 20.89
#